data_AF-A0A498D4W7-F1
#
_entry.id   AF-A0A498D4W7-F1
#
_cell.length_a   1.000
_cell.length_b   1.000
_cell.length_c   1.000
_cell.angle_alpha   90.00
_cell.angle_beta   90.00
_cell.angle_gamma   90.00
#
_symmetry.space_group_name_H-M   'P 1'
#
loop_
_entity.id
_entity.type
_entity.pdbx_description
1 polymer ?
#
loop_
_entity_poly.entity_id
_entity_poly.type
_entity_poly.pdbx_seq_one_letter_code
_entity_poly.pdbx_strand_id
1 'polypeptide(L)'
;MTYFVQEETLMELEQSYATEHKVKSFFYHPKWKYYHFQSFLNEQTKEKARIVELSKEEGVVLTDSGERIPLSELKQRGFIPLEHFKTQNIINKPGYVQFRFEQPASLHSFIYEVIESFYRSLGHKNMKITEADGYINVYVKPFLIKEKGEYYSLLEEHLVSGEITQRHNGILLDSGIERITIFPSTKQKQKLKSIADNKKLTILNWS
;
A
#
# COMPACT_ATOMS: atom_id res chain seq x y z
N MET A 1 -34.81 -8.05 7.05
CA MET A 1 -34.45 -6.62 6.91
C MET A 1 -33.76 -6.45 5.58
N THR A 2 -34.28 -5.55 4.74
CA THR A 2 -33.73 -5.26 3.40
C THR A 2 -32.97 -3.94 3.52
N TYR A 3 -31.66 -3.96 3.32
CA TYR A 3 -30.85 -2.74 3.33
C TYR A 3 -30.94 -2.09 1.94
N PHE A 4 -31.44 -0.86 1.89
CA PHE A 4 -31.41 -0.01 0.70
C PHE A 4 -30.19 0.90 0.81
N VAL A 5 -29.23 0.73 -0.10
CA VAL A 5 -28.11 1.68 -0.25
C VAL A 5 -28.60 2.83 -1.13
N GLN A 6 -28.45 4.06 -0.64
CA GLN A 6 -28.82 5.27 -1.39
C GLN A 6 -27.88 5.45 -2.59
N GLU A 7 -28.43 5.90 -3.71
CA GLU A 7 -27.71 6.06 -4.98
C GLU A 7 -26.54 7.06 -4.87
N GLU A 8 -26.66 8.03 -3.96
CA GLU A 8 -25.62 9.00 -3.59
C GLU A 8 -24.38 8.32 -2.97
N THR A 9 -24.58 7.35 -2.08
CA THR A 9 -23.49 6.55 -1.47
C THR A 9 -22.77 5.69 -2.51
N LEU A 10 -23.48 5.24 -3.55
CA LEU A 10 -22.86 4.50 -4.66
C LEU A 10 -22.03 5.41 -5.56
N MET A 11 -22.46 6.66 -5.77
CA MET A 11 -21.70 7.64 -6.57
C MET A 11 -20.42 8.09 -5.87
N GLU A 12 -20.45 8.30 -4.55
CA GLU A 12 -19.23 8.58 -3.76
C GLU A 12 -18.23 7.41 -3.81
N LEU A 13 -18.75 6.18 -3.79
CA LEU A 13 -17.97 4.96 -3.94
C LEU A 13 -17.38 4.84 -5.37
N GLU A 14 -18.15 5.15 -6.41
CA GLU A 14 -17.69 5.16 -7.80
C GLU A 14 -16.56 6.18 -8.04
N GLN A 15 -16.66 7.36 -7.40
CA GLN A 15 -15.66 8.41 -7.51
C GLN A 15 -14.34 8.03 -6.84
N SER A 16 -14.38 7.38 -5.66
CA SER A 16 -13.18 6.90 -4.97
C SER A 16 -12.45 5.81 -5.78
N TYR A 17 -13.19 4.84 -6.35
CA TYR A 17 -12.62 3.81 -7.21
C TYR A 17 -12.03 4.36 -8.51
N ALA A 18 -12.63 5.38 -9.13
CA ALA A 18 -12.15 5.93 -10.40
C ALA A 18 -10.80 6.67 -10.29
N THR A 19 -10.50 7.27 -9.13
CA THR A 19 -9.23 7.97 -8.86
C THR A 19 -8.07 7.03 -8.51
N GLU A 20 -8.33 5.89 -7.87
CA GLU A 20 -7.28 4.92 -7.49
C GLU A 20 -6.56 4.26 -8.68
N HIS A 21 -7.16 4.30 -9.87
CA HIS A 21 -6.71 3.52 -11.03
C HIS A 21 -5.75 4.24 -12.00
N LYS A 22 -5.36 5.50 -11.77
CA LYS A 22 -4.59 6.28 -12.77
C LYS A 22 -3.14 6.63 -12.44
N VAL A 23 -2.64 6.42 -11.23
CA VAL A 23 -1.20 6.65 -10.93
C VAL A 23 -0.47 5.32 -10.86
N LYS A 24 0.18 4.92 -11.95
CA LYS A 24 1.16 3.82 -11.89
C LYS A 24 2.38 4.31 -11.12
N SER A 25 2.37 4.11 -9.81
CA SER A 25 3.55 4.29 -8.98
C SER A 25 4.43 3.03 -9.06
N PHE A 26 5.72 3.25 -9.33
CA PHE A 26 6.74 2.21 -9.28
C PHE A 26 7.32 2.20 -7.88
N PHE A 27 6.85 1.29 -7.03
CA PHE A 27 7.31 1.19 -5.63
C PHE A 27 8.20 -0.04 -5.36
N TYR A 28 8.59 -0.76 -6.42
CA TYR A 28 9.49 -1.90 -6.38
C TYR A 28 10.31 -1.98 -7.68
N HIS A 29 11.62 -2.10 -7.54
CA HIS A 29 12.56 -2.20 -8.65
C HIS A 29 13.01 -3.65 -8.87
N PRO A 30 12.62 -4.32 -9.97
CA PRO A 30 12.83 -5.76 -10.14
C PRO A 30 14.30 -6.17 -10.28
N LYS A 31 15.13 -5.35 -10.94
CA LYS A 31 16.56 -5.62 -11.17
C LYS A 31 17.36 -5.66 -9.87
N TRP A 32 17.29 -4.59 -9.08
CA TRP A 32 18.02 -4.46 -7.82
C TRP A 32 17.26 -5.01 -6.61
N LYS A 33 15.98 -5.35 -6.78
CA LYS A 33 15.07 -5.80 -5.71
C LYS A 33 14.97 -4.79 -4.57
N TYR A 34 15.04 -3.50 -4.90
CA TYR A 34 14.86 -2.41 -3.97
C TYR A 34 13.44 -1.88 -3.98
N TYR A 35 13.07 -1.25 -2.87
CA TYR A 35 11.73 -0.79 -2.60
C TYR A 35 11.75 0.72 -2.42
N HIS A 36 10.66 1.38 -2.81
CA HIS A 36 10.57 2.82 -2.60
C HIS A 36 10.63 3.15 -1.11
N PHE A 37 11.29 4.24 -0.73
CA PHE A 37 11.60 4.59 0.66
C PHE A 37 12.48 3.61 1.43
N GLN A 38 13.08 2.60 0.80
CA GLN A 38 14.03 1.72 1.47
C GLN A 38 15.26 2.50 1.94
N SER A 39 15.69 2.21 3.16
CA SER A 39 16.85 2.82 3.80
C SER A 39 18.16 2.05 3.56
N PHE A 40 19.25 2.81 3.51
CA PHE A 40 20.61 2.37 3.21
C PHE A 40 21.58 3.01 4.20
N LEU A 41 22.74 2.37 4.35
CA LEU A 41 23.83 2.83 5.19
C LEU A 41 25.14 2.74 4.40
N ASN A 42 25.92 3.82 4.41
CA ASN A 42 27.28 3.78 3.91
C ASN A 42 28.16 2.98 4.87
N GLU A 43 28.84 1.94 4.39
CA GLU A 43 29.64 1.08 5.25
C GLU A 43 30.83 1.81 5.88
N GLN A 44 31.39 2.81 5.19
CA GLN A 44 32.57 3.56 5.60
C GLN A 44 32.20 4.79 6.44
N THR A 45 31.32 5.64 5.92
CA THR A 45 30.99 6.93 6.56
C THR A 45 29.88 6.82 7.61
N LYS A 46 29.14 5.70 7.63
CA LYS A 46 27.91 5.50 8.45
C LYS A 46 26.79 6.48 8.14
N GLU A 47 26.89 7.21 7.03
CA GLU A 47 25.83 8.06 6.52
C GLU A 47 24.63 7.22 6.11
N LYS A 48 23.42 7.65 6.48
CA LYS A 48 22.20 7.00 5.99
C LYS A 48 21.77 7.64 4.68
N ALA A 49 21.04 6.85 3.91
CA ALA A 49 20.41 7.31 2.69
C ALA A 49 19.09 6.57 2.45
N ARG A 50 18.21 7.14 1.65
CA ARG A 50 16.88 6.57 1.37
C ARG A 50 16.48 6.80 -0.07
N ILE A 51 15.85 5.81 -0.69
CA ILE A 51 15.24 5.96 -2.02
C ILE A 51 14.07 6.95 -1.90
N VAL A 52 14.16 8.09 -2.57
CA VAL A 52 13.13 9.14 -2.58
C VAL A 52 12.38 9.21 -3.91
N GLU A 53 12.94 8.63 -4.97
CA GLU A 53 12.27 8.50 -6.27
C GLU A 53 12.57 7.12 -6.86
N LEU A 54 11.58 6.50 -7.48
CA LEU A 54 11.75 5.19 -8.09
C LEU A 54 10.95 5.08 -9.39
N SER A 55 11.60 4.50 -10.39
CA SER A 55 11.02 4.18 -11.69
C SER A 55 11.30 2.71 -12.05
N LYS A 56 10.89 2.28 -13.25
CA LYS A 56 11.19 0.93 -13.73
C LYS A 56 12.67 0.68 -13.98
N GLU A 57 13.43 1.73 -14.31
CA GLU A 57 14.78 1.61 -14.87
C GLU A 57 15.83 2.19 -13.92
N GLU A 58 15.47 3.21 -13.15
CA GLU A 58 16.37 3.96 -12.28
C GLU A 58 15.62 4.44 -11.03
N GLY A 59 16.36 4.97 -10.05
CA GLY A 59 15.82 5.71 -8.92
C GLY A 59 16.78 6.79 -8.43
N VAL A 60 16.33 7.58 -7.48
CA VAL A 60 17.15 8.58 -6.80
C VAL A 60 17.15 8.29 -5.31
N VAL A 61 18.35 8.31 -4.75
CA VAL A 61 18.61 8.15 -3.32
C VAL A 61 19.05 9.49 -2.77
N LEU A 62 18.44 9.92 -1.67
CA LEU A 62 18.87 11.11 -0.93
C LEU A 62 19.64 10.67 0.32
N THR A 63 20.84 11.22 0.52
CA THR A 63 21.66 10.99 1.71
C THR A 63 21.35 12.00 2.82
N ASP A 64 21.79 11.72 4.05
CA ASP A 64 21.66 12.65 5.18
C ASP A 64 22.38 13.99 4.93
N SER A 65 23.48 13.99 4.14
CA SER A 65 24.15 15.22 3.72
C SER A 65 23.39 16.01 2.63
N GLY A 66 22.29 15.46 2.10
CA GLY A 66 21.49 16.06 1.04
C GLY A 66 21.99 15.77 -0.38
N GLU A 67 22.97 14.86 -0.55
CA GLU A 67 23.41 14.41 -1.87
C GLU A 67 22.31 13.55 -2.52
N ARG A 68 22.04 13.80 -3.81
CA ARG A 68 21.15 12.98 -4.63
C ARG A 68 21.99 12.06 -5.50
N ILE A 69 21.90 10.76 -5.25
CA ILE A 69 22.70 9.73 -5.91
C ILE A 69 21.77 8.87 -6.79
N PRO A 70 22.12 8.62 -8.06
CA PRO A 70 21.41 7.63 -8.88
C PRO A 70 21.46 6.23 -8.24
N LEU A 71 20.34 5.51 -8.27
CA LEU A 71 20.25 4.18 -7.66
C LEU A 71 21.27 3.19 -8.27
N SER A 72 21.61 3.35 -9.54
CA SER A 72 22.67 2.61 -10.22
C SER A 72 24.08 2.81 -9.65
N GLU A 73 24.39 3.97 -9.07
CA GLU A 73 25.69 4.29 -8.45
C GLU A 73 25.77 3.86 -6.98
N LEU A 74 24.63 3.61 -6.34
CA LEU A 74 24.51 3.46 -4.89
C LEU A 74 25.50 2.45 -4.29
N LYS A 75 25.61 1.27 -4.91
CA LYS A 75 26.54 0.23 -4.46
C LYS A 75 28.01 0.63 -4.62
N GLN A 76 28.35 1.33 -5.71
CA GLN A 76 29.72 1.78 -5.98
C GLN A 76 30.15 2.85 -4.97
N ARG A 77 29.21 3.65 -4.47
CA ARG A 77 29.40 4.64 -3.41
C ARG A 77 29.49 4.02 -2.00
N GLY A 78 29.44 2.70 -1.87
CA GLY A 78 29.62 2.00 -0.59
C GLY A 78 28.37 1.93 0.29
N PHE A 79 27.18 2.21 -0.27
CA PHE A 79 25.92 2.06 0.44
C PHE A 79 25.39 0.63 0.34
N ILE A 80 24.97 0.08 1.48
CA ILE A 80 24.28 -1.19 1.60
C ILE A 80 22.87 -0.99 2.16
N PRO A 81 21.87 -1.78 1.72
CA PRO A 81 20.53 -1.70 2.32
C PRO A 81 20.60 -2.10 3.80
N LEU A 82 19.92 -1.33 4.66
CA LEU A 82 19.84 -1.63 6.09
C LEU A 82 19.09 -2.95 6.35
N GLU A 83 18.09 -3.24 5.51
CA GLU A 83 17.33 -4.48 5.56
C GLU A 83 17.07 -5.01 4.15
N HIS A 84 17.08 -6.34 4.00
CA HIS A 84 16.60 -7.03 2.81
C HIS A 84 15.22 -7.63 3.08
N PHE A 85 14.18 -7.10 2.44
CA PHE A 85 12.82 -7.61 2.61
C PHE A 85 12.60 -8.92 1.84
N LYS A 86 12.07 -9.93 2.53
CA LYS A 86 11.72 -11.21 1.94
C LYS A 86 10.48 -11.07 1.05
N THR A 87 10.45 -11.83 -0.05
CA THR A 87 9.21 -11.95 -0.83
C THR A 87 8.19 -12.74 -0.03
N GLN A 88 6.98 -12.20 0.10
CA GLN A 88 5.86 -12.85 0.78
C GLN A 88 4.87 -13.44 -0.23
N ASN A 89 4.08 -14.41 0.22
CA ASN A 89 2.98 -14.98 -0.55
C ASN A 89 1.86 -13.96 -0.75
N ILE A 90 1.15 -14.06 -1.88
CA ILE A 90 0.01 -13.17 -2.17
C ILE A 90 -1.13 -13.44 -1.19
N ILE A 91 -1.71 -12.37 -0.65
CA ILE A 91 -2.88 -12.39 0.23
C ILE A 91 -4.14 -12.20 -0.61
N ASN A 92 -4.97 -13.25 -0.65
CA ASN A 92 -6.21 -13.29 -1.43
C ASN A 92 -7.43 -12.69 -0.71
N LYS A 93 -7.22 -12.03 0.44
CA LYS A 93 -8.29 -11.29 1.13
C LYS A 93 -8.73 -10.10 0.26
N PRO A 94 -10.04 -9.86 0.13
CA PRO A 94 -10.56 -8.77 -0.69
C PRO A 94 -10.16 -7.42 -0.09
N GLY A 95 -10.20 -6.37 -0.92
CA GLY A 95 -9.95 -5.00 -0.48
C GLY A 95 -8.51 -4.68 -0.13
N TYR A 96 -8.34 -3.45 0.36
CA TYR A 96 -7.13 -2.88 0.93
C TYR A 96 -7.53 -2.03 2.14
N VAL A 97 -6.61 -1.90 3.10
CA VAL A 97 -6.63 -0.84 4.10
C VAL A 97 -5.79 0.30 3.54
N GLN A 98 -6.32 1.51 3.57
CA GLN A 98 -5.67 2.69 3.02
C GLN A 98 -5.21 3.62 4.13
N PHE A 99 -3.95 4.03 4.03
CA PHE A 99 -3.36 5.08 4.84
C PHE A 99 -2.95 6.25 3.96
N ARG A 100 -3.02 7.45 4.49
CA ARG A 100 -2.52 8.66 3.84
C ARG A 100 -1.64 9.43 4.81
N PHE A 101 -0.36 9.53 4.47
CA PHE A 101 0.64 10.25 5.23
C PHE A 101 1.03 11.53 4.52
N GLU A 102 1.25 12.62 5.25
CA GLU A 102 1.94 13.79 4.70
C GLU A 102 3.37 13.39 4.34
N GLN A 103 3.85 13.85 3.18
CA GLN A 103 5.20 13.54 2.73
C GLN A 103 6.22 14.15 3.70
N PRO A 104 7.03 13.34 4.39
CA PRO A 104 7.89 13.87 5.43
C PRO A 104 9.02 14.73 4.84
N ALA A 105 9.24 15.89 5.44
CA ALA A 105 10.40 16.73 5.12
C ALA A 105 11.74 16.11 5.56
N SER A 106 11.72 15.28 6.61
CA SER A 106 12.90 14.61 7.15
C SER A 106 13.04 13.19 6.62
N LEU A 107 14.25 12.83 6.20
CA LEU A 107 14.62 11.46 5.84
C LEU A 107 14.55 10.49 7.02
N HIS A 108 14.47 10.95 8.26
CA HIS A 108 14.37 10.10 9.45
C HIS A 108 12.94 10.01 9.98
N SER A 109 11.93 10.39 9.19
CA SER A 109 10.55 10.30 9.61
C SER A 109 10.13 8.85 9.90
N PHE A 110 9.42 8.69 11.01
CA PHE A 110 8.82 7.44 11.45
C PHE A 110 7.80 6.87 10.45
N ILE A 111 7.21 7.72 9.60
CA ILE A 111 6.34 7.30 8.49
C ILE A 111 7.06 6.32 7.56
N TYR A 112 8.34 6.56 7.27
CA TYR A 112 9.10 5.66 6.41
C TYR A 112 9.42 4.33 7.10
N GLU A 113 9.63 4.33 8.42
CA GLU A 113 9.82 3.09 9.19
C GLU A 113 8.55 2.24 9.19
N VAL A 114 7.38 2.89 9.29
CA VAL A 114 6.07 2.22 9.14
C VAL A 114 5.93 1.60 7.75
N ILE A 115 6.30 2.33 6.68
CA ILE A 115 6.26 1.79 5.31
C ILE A 115 7.23 0.60 5.16
N GLU A 116 8.44 0.69 5.70
CA GLU A 116 9.40 -0.43 5.70
C GLU A 116 8.89 -1.64 6.50
N SER A 117 8.17 -1.41 7.61
CA SER A 117 7.50 -2.49 8.37
C SER A 117 6.46 -3.24 7.53
N PHE A 118 5.76 -2.54 6.63
CA PHE A 118 4.85 -3.16 5.68
C PHE A 118 5.62 -3.98 4.65
N TYR A 119 6.72 -3.48 4.10
CA TYR A 119 7.56 -4.30 3.21
C TYR A 119 8.06 -5.57 3.90
N ARG A 120 8.51 -5.47 5.16
CA ARG A 120 8.95 -6.61 5.97
C ARG A 120 7.84 -7.65 6.18
N SER A 121 6.65 -7.19 6.54
CA SER A 121 5.53 -8.06 6.93
C SER A 121 4.72 -8.60 5.75
N LEU A 122 4.46 -7.76 4.74
CA LEU A 122 3.56 -8.03 3.62
C LEU A 122 4.27 -8.27 2.30
N GLY A 123 5.44 -7.64 2.09
CA GLY A 123 6.10 -7.59 0.79
C GLY A 123 5.34 -6.78 -0.27
N HIS A 124 6.04 -6.37 -1.33
CA HIS A 124 5.51 -5.49 -2.38
C HIS A 124 4.27 -6.04 -3.10
N LYS A 125 4.07 -7.36 -3.17
CA LYS A 125 2.92 -7.96 -3.88
C LYS A 125 1.59 -7.72 -3.19
N ASN A 126 1.61 -7.39 -1.90
CA ASN A 126 0.43 -7.23 -1.05
C ASN A 126 0.18 -5.79 -0.66
N MET A 127 0.85 -4.85 -1.33
CA MET A 127 0.68 -3.43 -1.08
C MET A 127 0.76 -2.63 -2.39
N LYS A 128 0.33 -1.38 -2.32
CA LYS A 128 0.53 -0.36 -3.34
C LYS A 128 0.91 0.93 -2.63
N ILE A 129 1.74 1.74 -3.26
CA ILE A 129 2.06 3.09 -2.81
C ILE A 129 1.72 4.02 -3.95
N THR A 130 1.22 5.22 -3.68
CA THR A 130 1.11 6.31 -4.68
C THR A 130 1.42 7.63 -4.01
N GLU A 131 2.21 8.47 -4.67
CA GLU A 131 2.52 9.82 -4.21
C GLU A 131 1.74 10.83 -5.05
N ALA A 132 1.02 11.74 -4.39
CA ALA A 132 0.29 12.82 -5.04
C ALA A 132 0.02 13.96 -4.05
N ASP A 133 0.09 15.20 -4.53
CA ASP A 133 -0.30 16.41 -3.80
C ASP A 133 0.38 16.57 -2.42
N GLY A 134 1.64 16.13 -2.30
CA GLY A 134 2.40 16.18 -1.04
C GLY A 134 2.04 15.09 -0.03
N TYR A 135 1.32 14.05 -0.47
CA TYR A 135 0.94 12.90 0.35
C TYR A 135 1.47 11.58 -0.21
N ILE A 136 1.78 10.67 0.71
CA ILE A 136 2.08 9.27 0.43
C ILE A 136 0.84 8.45 0.80
N ASN A 137 0.17 7.88 -0.21
CA ASN A 137 -0.95 6.97 -0.01
C ASN A 137 -0.44 5.54 -0.05
N VAL A 138 -0.75 4.76 0.98
CA VAL A 138 -0.31 3.38 1.13
C VAL A 138 -1.51 2.47 1.27
N TYR A 139 -1.64 1.52 0.35
CA TYR A 139 -2.72 0.53 0.33
C TYR A 139 -2.12 -0.82 0.70
N VAL A 140 -2.60 -1.45 1.77
CA VAL A 140 -2.10 -2.74 2.23
C VAL A 140 -3.19 -3.80 2.27
N LYS A 141 -2.87 -5.04 1.91
CA LYS A 141 -3.81 -6.16 2.06
C LYS A 141 -4.12 -6.42 3.54
N PRO A 142 -5.35 -6.83 3.89
CA PRO A 142 -5.69 -7.14 5.28
C PRO A 142 -4.74 -8.15 5.93
N PHE A 143 -4.13 -7.79 7.05
CA PHE A 143 -3.13 -8.61 7.74
C PHE A 143 -2.99 -8.25 9.23
N LEU A 144 -2.24 -9.08 9.97
CA LEU A 144 -1.91 -8.84 11.37
C LEU A 144 -0.45 -8.35 11.46
N ILE A 145 -0.25 -7.11 11.89
CA ILE A 145 1.07 -6.59 12.25
C ILE A 145 1.41 -7.15 13.63
N LYS A 146 2.48 -7.95 13.73
CA LYS A 146 2.89 -8.57 15.01
C LYS A 146 3.73 -7.63 15.89
N GLU A 147 4.28 -6.58 15.31
CA GLU A 147 5.08 -5.55 15.99
C GLU A 147 4.14 -4.72 16.90
N LYS A 148 4.53 -4.51 18.16
CA LYS A 148 3.65 -3.94 19.19
C LYS A 148 3.81 -2.41 19.33
N GLY A 149 2.70 -1.74 19.60
CA GLY A 149 2.66 -0.51 20.41
C GLY A 149 2.84 0.81 19.66
N GLU A 150 4.00 1.03 19.06
CA GLU A 150 4.38 2.38 18.60
C GLU A 150 3.65 2.82 17.32
N TYR A 151 3.30 1.87 16.45
CA TYR A 151 2.62 2.21 15.20
C TYR A 151 1.11 2.43 15.34
N TYR A 152 0.47 1.94 16.42
CA TYR A 152 -1.01 1.90 16.46
C TYR A 152 -1.62 3.30 16.34
N SER A 153 -1.23 4.23 17.22
CA SER A 153 -1.79 5.58 17.23
C SER A 153 -1.52 6.31 15.90
N LEU A 154 -0.32 6.14 15.35
CA LEU A 154 0.02 6.74 14.05
C LEU A 154 -0.85 6.17 12.92
N LEU A 155 -1.00 4.84 12.86
CA LEU A 155 -1.79 4.19 11.83
C LEU A 155 -3.27 4.55 11.95
N GLU A 156 -3.79 4.64 13.16
CA GLU A 156 -5.18 5.06 13.45
C GLU A 156 -5.42 6.51 13.00
N GLU A 157 -4.50 7.43 13.31
CA GLU A 157 -4.57 8.84 12.89
C GLU A 157 -4.57 9.02 11.37
N HIS A 158 -3.84 8.16 10.65
CA HIS A 158 -3.64 8.28 9.20
C HIS A 158 -4.52 7.31 8.38
N LEU A 159 -5.48 6.64 9.02
CA LEU A 159 -6.40 5.72 8.36
C LEU A 159 -7.40 6.48 7.49
N VAL A 160 -7.47 6.11 6.21
CA VAL A 160 -8.46 6.66 5.26
C VAL A 160 -9.61 5.69 5.05
N SER A 161 -9.33 4.40 4.91
CA SER A 161 -10.36 3.37 4.71
C SER A 161 -9.92 2.01 5.24
N GLY A 162 -10.90 1.22 5.71
CA GLY A 162 -10.69 -0.03 6.43
C GLY A 162 -10.85 0.15 7.94
N GLU A 163 -10.40 -0.85 8.68
CA GLU A 163 -10.50 -0.92 10.14
C GLU A 163 -9.16 -1.37 10.73
N ILE A 164 -8.81 -0.78 11.87
CA ILE A 164 -7.65 -1.14 12.68
C ILE A 164 -8.17 -1.61 14.03
N THR A 165 -7.67 -2.74 14.51
CA THR A 165 -8.03 -3.25 15.83
C THR A 165 -6.79 -3.71 16.58
N GLN A 166 -6.54 -3.12 17.75
CA GLN A 166 -5.49 -3.60 18.63
C GLN A 166 -5.88 -4.94 19.26
N ARG A 167 -5.00 -5.93 19.17
CA ARG A 167 -5.17 -7.28 19.73
C ARG A 167 -3.98 -7.64 20.61
N HIS A 168 -4.16 -8.64 21.48
CA HIS A 168 -3.10 -9.16 22.35
C HIS A 168 -1.84 -9.62 21.58
N ASN A 169 -1.99 -10.01 20.32
CA ASN A 169 -0.94 -10.54 19.46
C ASN A 169 -0.52 -9.60 18.31
N GLY A 170 -0.94 -8.33 18.33
CA GLY A 170 -0.59 -7.36 17.29
C GLY A 170 -1.71 -6.40 16.94
N ILE A 171 -1.59 -5.76 15.78
CA ILE A 171 -2.57 -4.84 15.21
C ILE A 171 -3.21 -5.51 14.00
N LEU A 172 -4.52 -5.78 14.05
CA LEU A 172 -5.25 -6.31 12.90
C LEU A 172 -5.64 -5.15 11.99
N LEU A 173 -5.32 -5.30 10.71
CA LEU A 173 -5.82 -4.46 9.62
C LEU A 173 -6.85 -5.25 8.82
N ASP A 174 -8.07 -4.72 8.75
CA ASP A 174 -9.18 -5.27 7.97
C ASP A 174 -9.66 -4.24 6.93
N SER A 175 -9.97 -4.71 5.72
CA SER A 175 -10.52 -3.86 4.66
C SER A 175 -11.96 -3.43 4.89
N GLY A 176 -12.67 -4.04 5.85
CA GLY A 176 -14.11 -3.83 6.06
C GLY A 176 -14.99 -4.41 4.94
N ILE A 177 -14.42 -5.19 4.01
CA ILE A 177 -15.16 -5.80 2.91
C ILE A 177 -15.75 -7.14 3.35
N GLU A 178 -17.07 -7.18 3.46
CA GLU A 178 -17.82 -8.41 3.68
C GLU A 178 -18.19 -9.10 2.35
N ARG A 179 -18.18 -10.44 2.35
CA ARG A 179 -18.64 -11.25 1.22
C ARG A 179 -20.06 -11.71 1.47
N ILE A 180 -20.95 -11.45 0.52
CA ILE A 180 -22.31 -11.99 0.52
C ILE A 180 -22.41 -13.02 -0.61
N THR A 181 -22.78 -14.25 -0.26
CA THR A 181 -23.10 -15.30 -1.23
C THR A 181 -24.60 -15.27 -1.53
N ILE A 182 -24.96 -15.15 -2.80
CA ILE A 182 -26.34 -15.18 -3.26
C ILE A 182 -26.53 -16.30 -4.28
N PHE A 183 -27.71 -16.93 -4.30
CA PHE A 183 -28.08 -18.00 -5.22
C PHE A 183 -29.19 -17.55 -6.18
N PRO A 184 -28.89 -16.71 -7.19
CA PRO A 184 -29.90 -16.21 -8.11
C PRO A 184 -30.33 -17.29 -9.12
N SER A 185 -31.60 -17.29 -9.49
CA SER A 185 -32.08 -18.02 -10.68
C SER A 185 -31.36 -17.54 -11.95
N THR A 186 -31.38 -18.35 -13.02
CA THR A 186 -30.77 -18.01 -14.31
C THR A 186 -31.25 -16.64 -14.83
N LYS A 187 -32.53 -16.34 -14.71
CA LYS A 187 -33.14 -15.05 -15.11
C LYS A 187 -32.60 -13.88 -14.27
N GLN A 188 -32.47 -14.06 -12.95
CA GLN A 188 -31.90 -13.04 -12.06
C GLN A 188 -30.41 -12.83 -12.35
N LYS A 189 -29.65 -13.89 -12.62
CA LYS A 189 -28.23 -13.80 -12.98
C LYS A 189 -28.01 -13.04 -14.29
N GLN A 190 -28.85 -13.28 -15.31
CA GLN A 190 -28.80 -12.52 -16.56
C GLN A 190 -29.12 -11.05 -16.33
N LYS A 191 -30.16 -10.74 -15.55
CA LYS A 191 -30.52 -9.35 -15.21
C LYS A 191 -29.38 -8.64 -14.45
N LEU A 192 -28.74 -9.31 -13.49
CA LEU A 192 -27.58 -8.77 -12.76
C LEU A 192 -26.42 -8.46 -13.70
N LYS A 193 -26.10 -9.35 -14.65
CA LYS A 193 -25.07 -9.10 -15.65
C LYS A 193 -25.37 -7.85 -16.50
N SER A 194 -26.59 -7.75 -17.03
CA SER A 194 -26.97 -6.57 -17.83
C SER A 194 -26.90 -5.26 -17.03
N ILE A 195 -27.29 -5.28 -15.75
CA ILE A 195 -27.16 -4.10 -14.87
C ILE A 195 -25.69 -3.77 -14.64
N ALA A 196 -24.85 -4.78 -14.37
CA ALA A 196 -23.42 -4.58 -14.14
C ALA A 196 -22.72 -4.04 -15.38
N ASP A 197 -23.01 -4.57 -16.57
CA ASP A 197 -22.44 -4.10 -17.84
C ASP A 197 -22.81 -2.64 -18.11
N ASN A 198 -24.09 -2.28 -17.89
CA ASN A 198 -24.56 -0.90 -18.04
C ASN A 198 -23.90 0.08 -17.06
N LYS A 199 -23.63 -0.38 -15.83
CA LYS A 199 -22.97 0.41 -14.78
C LYS A 199 -21.45 0.25 -14.73
N LYS A 200 -20.85 -0.48 -15.69
CA LYS A 200 -19.41 -0.81 -15.72
C LYS A 200 -18.90 -1.45 -14.42
N LEU A 201 -19.74 -2.23 -13.74
CA LEU A 201 -19.41 -2.97 -12.53
C LEU A 201 -18.89 -4.37 -12.88
N THR A 202 -17.97 -4.90 -12.06
CA THR A 202 -17.44 -6.26 -12.25
C THR A 202 -18.15 -7.24 -11.33
N ILE A 203 -18.77 -8.29 -11.90
CA ILE A 203 -19.30 -9.42 -11.12
C ILE A 203 -18.20 -10.46 -10.96
N LEU A 204 -17.73 -10.67 -9.73
CA LEU A 204 -16.80 -11.74 -9.39
C LEU A 204 -17.55 -13.08 -9.31
N ASN A 205 -17.25 -13.99 -10.22
CA ASN A 205 -17.74 -15.38 -10.16
C ASN A 205 -16.63 -16.27 -9.60
N TRP A 206 -16.96 -17.11 -8.64
CA TRP A 206 -16.12 -18.24 -8.24
C TRP A 206 -16.73 -19.50 -8.86
N SER A 207 -15.96 -20.18 -9.72
CA SER A 207 -16.31 -21.45 -10.37
C SER A 207 -15.55 -22.59 -9.71
#